data_AF-A0A259GYK6-F1
#
_entry.id   AF-A0A259GYK6-F1
#
_cell.length_a   1.000
_cell.length_b   1.000
_cell.length_c   1.000
_cell.angle_alpha   90.00
_cell.angle_beta   90.00
_cell.angle_gamma   90.00
#
_symmetry.space_group_name_H-M   'P 1'
#
loop_
_entity.id
_entity.type
_entity.pdbx_description
1 polymer ?
#
loop_
_entity_poly.entity_id
_entity_poly.type
_entity_poly.pdbx_seq_one_letter_code
_entity_poly.pdbx_strand_id
1 'polypeptide(L)'
;LDHCDRYYWGLAPHLDPAVLETEDFLPHACGVIVADGYDAEILRPAPTVPLAAARRKAEVERLARASLRRHLVSLDPHCAAWGG
;
A
#
# COMPACT_ATOMS: atom_id res chain seq x y z
N LEU A 1 -3.73 3.83 12.38
CA LEU A 1 -3.02 3.33 11.18
C LEU A 1 -1.97 2.34 11.68
N ASP A 2 -2.37 1.09 11.95
CA ASP A 2 -1.59 0.22 12.87
C ASP A 2 -0.88 -0.93 12.12
N HIS A 3 -0.80 -0.83 10.80
CA HIS A 3 -0.30 -1.87 9.89
C HIS A 3 0.79 -1.41 8.93
N CYS A 4 1.20 -0.14 8.99
CA CYS A 4 2.24 0.44 8.15
C CYS A 4 3.05 1.48 8.94
N ASP A 5 4.31 1.67 8.57
CA ASP A 5 5.12 2.77 9.12
C ASP A 5 4.75 4.14 8.55
N ARG A 6 4.22 4.13 7.31
CA ARG A 6 3.82 5.31 6.54
C ARG A 6 2.58 4.94 5.74
N TYR A 7 1.57 5.78 5.78
CA TYR A 7 0.36 5.62 4.99
C TYR A 7 0.27 6.70 3.92
N TYR A 8 -0.09 6.30 2.70
CA TYR A 8 -0.26 7.19 1.57
C TYR A 8 -1.64 6.98 0.95
N TRP A 9 -2.32 8.08 0.62
CA TRP A 9 -3.39 8.06 -0.35
C TRP A 9 -2.80 8.03 -1.77
N GLY A 10 -3.39 7.24 -2.66
CA GLY A 10 -3.04 7.18 -4.07
C GLY A 10 -4.12 7.82 -4.92
N LEU A 11 -3.75 8.73 -5.82
CA LEU A 11 -4.68 9.42 -6.70
C LEU A 11 -4.20 9.40 -8.16
N ALA A 12 -5.11 9.32 -9.12
CA ALA A 12 -4.79 9.52 -10.52
C ALA A 12 -4.62 11.03 -10.83
N PRO A 13 -3.75 11.43 -11.78
CA PRO A 13 -3.43 12.84 -12.02
C PRO A 13 -4.61 13.72 -12.45
N HIS A 14 -5.66 13.11 -13.02
CA HIS A 14 -6.84 13.81 -13.53
C HIS A 14 -7.96 14.00 -12.49
N LEU A 15 -7.79 13.45 -11.28
CA LEU A 15 -8.73 13.65 -10.18
C LEU A 15 -8.32 14.88 -9.38
N ASP A 16 -9.31 15.61 -8.85
CA ASP A 16 -9.05 16.80 -8.03
C ASP A 16 -8.38 16.41 -6.70
N PRO A 17 -7.13 16.83 -6.43
CA PRO A 17 -6.44 16.50 -5.20
C PRO A 17 -6.99 17.25 -3.98
N ALA A 18 -7.81 18.31 -4.17
CA ALA A 18 -8.36 19.09 -3.06
C ALA A 18 -9.23 18.25 -2.09
N VAL A 19 -9.78 17.13 -2.56
CA VAL A 19 -10.51 16.19 -1.70
C VAL A 19 -9.64 15.63 -0.57
N LEU A 20 -8.33 15.49 -0.79
CA LEU A 20 -7.38 14.95 0.19
C LEU A 20 -6.95 15.95 1.27
N GLU A 21 -7.45 17.20 1.19
CA GLU A 21 -7.23 18.25 2.19
C GLU A 21 -8.33 18.31 3.25
N THR A 22 -9.41 17.52 3.10
CA THR A 22 -10.48 17.45 4.12
C THR A 22 -10.07 16.58 5.30
N GLU A 23 -10.71 16.78 6.46
CA GLU A 23 -10.40 16.03 7.69
C GLU A 23 -10.55 14.51 7.53
N ASP A 24 -11.51 14.04 6.73
CA ASP A 24 -11.76 12.61 6.50
C ASP A 24 -10.55 11.88 5.90
N PHE A 25 -9.66 12.59 5.21
CA PHE A 25 -8.45 12.05 4.60
C PHE A 25 -7.19 12.25 5.46
N LEU A 26 -7.33 12.85 6.65
CA LEU A 26 -6.26 12.98 7.64
C LEU A 26 -4.94 13.55 7.03
N PRO A 27 -4.97 14.76 6.43
CA PRO A 27 -3.83 15.31 5.68
C PRO A 27 -2.55 15.47 6.52
N HIS A 28 -2.69 15.62 7.84
CA HIS A 28 -1.56 15.73 8.77
C HIS A 28 -0.95 14.38 9.18
N ALA A 29 -1.64 13.26 8.94
CA ALA A 29 -1.18 11.92 9.30
C ALA A 29 -0.85 11.04 8.07
N CYS A 30 -1.26 11.46 6.87
CA CYS A 30 -1.15 10.69 5.64
C CYS A 30 -0.39 11.45 4.54
N GLY A 31 0.47 10.74 3.81
CA GLY A 31 1.09 11.26 2.60
C GLY A 31 0.16 11.13 1.39
N VAL A 32 0.61 11.66 0.26
CA VAL A 32 -0.08 11.57 -1.04
C VAL A 32 0.92 11.14 -2.11
N ILE A 33 0.52 10.13 -2.86
CA ILE A 33 1.16 9.69 -4.09
C ILE A 33 0.19 9.96 -5.24
N VAL A 34 0.67 10.59 -6.30
CA VAL A 34 -0.05 10.70 -7.57
C VAL A 34 0.61 9.77 -8.58
N ALA A 35 -0.19 8.92 -9.24
CA ALA A 35 0.33 7.87 -10.11
C ALA A 35 -0.58 7.60 -11.31
N ASP A 36 0.01 7.22 -12.42
CA ASP A 36 -0.69 6.71 -13.60
C ASP A 36 -0.23 5.28 -13.96
N GLY A 37 -0.46 4.85 -15.21
CA GLY A 37 -0.06 3.53 -15.67
C GLY A 37 1.45 3.36 -15.91
N TYR A 38 2.24 4.43 -15.80
CA TYR A 38 3.66 4.46 -16.14
C TYR A 38 4.55 4.86 -14.97
N ASP A 39 4.18 5.88 -14.20
CA ASP A 39 5.02 6.40 -13.10
C ASP A 39 4.19 6.93 -11.92
N ALA A 40 4.89 7.29 -10.83
CA ALA A 40 4.31 7.84 -9.62
C ALA A 40 5.24 8.84 -8.92
N GLU A 41 4.66 9.88 -8.33
CA GLU A 41 5.37 10.88 -7.53
C GLU A 41 4.75 11.04 -6.13
N ILE A 42 5.59 11.18 -5.10
CA ILE A 42 5.17 11.58 -3.76
C ILE A 42 5.01 13.11 -3.73
N LEU A 43 3.76 13.60 -3.73
CA LEU A 43 3.48 15.03 -3.63
C LEU A 43 3.50 15.54 -2.17
N ARG A 44 3.08 14.68 -1.23
CA ARG A 44 3.14 14.95 0.21
C ARG A 44 3.77 13.77 0.92
N PRO A 45 4.92 13.92 1.59
CA PRO A 45 5.52 12.83 2.35
C PRO A 45 4.65 12.49 3.57
N ALA A 46 4.49 11.19 3.84
CA ALA A 46 3.79 10.74 5.05
C ALA A 46 4.71 10.85 6.28
N PRO A 47 4.19 11.24 7.45
CA PRO A 47 4.93 11.09 8.71
C PRO A 47 5.26 9.62 8.97
N THR A 48 6.39 9.37 9.63
CA THR A 48 6.81 8.00 9.99
C THR A 48 6.35 7.66 11.39
N VAL A 49 5.54 6.62 11.52
CA VAL A 49 5.07 6.07 12.80
C VAL A 49 5.52 4.61 12.88
N PRO A 50 6.64 4.30 13.54
CA PRO A 50 7.22 2.96 13.52
C PRO A 50 6.27 1.89 14.08
N LEU A 51 6.14 0.78 13.35
CA LEU A 51 5.43 -0.40 13.80
C LEU A 51 6.20 -1.11 14.93
N ALA A 52 5.45 -1.61 15.91
CA ALA A 52 5.95 -2.56 16.89
C ALA A 52 6.55 -3.80 16.18
N ALA A 53 7.65 -4.33 16.71
CA ALA A 53 8.39 -5.42 16.07
C ALA A 53 7.54 -6.67 15.79
N ALA A 54 6.65 -7.04 16.72
CA ALA A 54 5.74 -8.17 16.55
C ALA A 54 4.76 -7.95 15.38
N ARG A 55 4.22 -6.73 15.23
CA ARG A 55 3.33 -6.36 14.13
C ARG A 55 4.09 -6.36 12.80
N ARG A 56 5.28 -5.77 12.75
CA ARG A 56 6.14 -5.77 11.56
C ARG A 56 6.39 -7.20 11.06
N LYS A 57 6.74 -8.13 11.96
CA LYS A 57 6.93 -9.55 11.61
C LYS A 57 5.68 -10.15 10.97
N ALA A 58 4.51 -9.92 11.56
CA ALA A 58 3.25 -10.46 11.05
C ALA A 58 2.89 -9.92 9.66
N GLU A 59 3.03 -8.61 9.41
CA GLU A 59 2.71 -8.03 8.10
C GLU A 59 3.73 -8.44 7.02
N VAL A 60 5.02 -8.57 7.37
CA VAL A 60 6.05 -9.10 6.45
C VAL A 60 5.76 -10.55 6.06
N GLU A 61 5.37 -11.39 7.02
CA GLU A 61 5.02 -12.79 6.72
C GLU A 61 3.79 -12.87 5.80
N ARG A 62 2.76 -12.03 6.04
CA ARG A 62 1.58 -11.93 5.19
C ARG A 62 1.94 -11.51 3.77
N LEU A 63 2.79 -10.48 3.62
CA LEU A 63 3.27 -10.01 2.32
C LEU A 63 4.03 -11.11 1.59
N ALA A 64 4.96 -11.80 2.27
CA ALA A 64 5.74 -12.88 1.68
C ALA A 64 4.85 -14.02 1.18
N ARG A 65 3.89 -14.45 2.01
CA ARG A 65 2.93 -15.52 1.66
C ARG A 65 2.07 -15.13 0.46
N ALA A 66 1.54 -13.91 0.42
CA ALA A 66 0.74 -13.43 -0.70
C ALA A 66 1.57 -13.31 -1.99
N SER A 67 2.79 -12.78 -1.88
CA SER A 67 3.72 -12.63 -3.01
C SER A 67 4.10 -13.98 -3.62
N LEU A 68 4.57 -14.94 -2.80
CA LEU A 68 5.00 -16.25 -3.28
C LEU A 68 3.85 -17.06 -3.89
N ARG A 69 2.64 -16.97 -3.34
CA ARG A 69 1.46 -17.61 -3.94
C ARG A 69 1.15 -17.03 -5.33
N ARG A 70 1.12 -15.70 -5.46
CA ARG A 70 0.90 -15.04 -6.76
C ARG A 70 2.00 -15.37 -7.76
N HIS A 71 3.25 -15.38 -7.30
CA HIS A 71 4.40 -15.70 -8.14
C HIS A 71 4.35 -17.14 -8.65
N LEU A 72 4.02 -18.10 -7.78
CA LEU A 72 3.85 -19.50 -8.18
C LEU A 72 2.77 -19.65 -9.25
N VAL A 73 1.59 -19.05 -9.06
CA VAL A 73 0.51 -19.10 -10.06
C VAL A 73 0.90 -18.43 -11.37
N SER A 74 1.70 -17.36 -11.31
CA SER A 74 2.23 -16.71 -12.51
C SER A 74 3.22 -17.58 -13.28
N LEU A 75 3.99 -18.44 -12.59
CA LEU A 75 4.95 -19.37 -13.20
C LEU A 75 4.26 -20.63 -13.72
N ASP A 76 3.29 -21.14 -12.97
CA ASP A 76 2.50 -22.33 -13.30
C ASP A 76 1.02 -22.09 -12.97
N PRO A 77 0.19 -21.79 -13.99
CA PRO A 77 -1.25 -21.60 -13.81
C PRO A 77 -1.98 -22.82 -13.23
N HIS A 78 -1.44 -24.04 -13.35
CA HIS A 78 -2.06 -25.24 -12.76
C HIS A 78 -2.01 -25.22 -11.22
N CYS A 79 -1.08 -24.45 -10.65
CA CYS A 79 -0.99 -24.24 -9.20
C CYS A 79 -2.08 -23.30 -8.66
N ALA A 80 -2.92 -22.69 -9.51
CA ALA A 80 -4.06 -21.88 -9.07
C ALA A 80 -5.09 -22.68 -8.27
N ALA A 81 -5.24 -23.98 -8.54
CA ALA A 81 -6.18 -24.86 -7.85
C ALA A 81 -5.71 -25.31 -6.46
N TRP A 82 -4.50 -24.93 -6.04
CA TRP A 82 -3.97 -25.25 -4.71
C TRP A 82 -4.58 -24.32 -3.64
N GLY A 83 -5.76 -24.69 -3.15
CA GLY A 83 -6.51 -24.02 -2.09
C GLY A 83 -7.99 -23.94 -2.45
N GLY A 84 -8.84 -24.60 -1.66
CA GLY A 84 -10.29 -24.50 -1.79
C GLY A 84 -10.85 -23.10 -1.52
#